data_AF-G0HJY5-F1
#
_entry.id   AF-G0HJY5-F1
#
_cell.length_a   1.000
_cell.length_b   1.000
_cell.length_c   1.000
_cell.angle_alpha   90.00
_cell.angle_beta   90.00
_cell.angle_gamma   90.00
#
_symmetry.space_group_name_H-M   'P 1'
#
loop_
_entity.id
_entity.type
_entity.pdbx_description
1 polymer ?
#
loop_
_entity_poly.entity_id
_entity_poly.type
_entity_poly.pdbx_seq_one_letter_code
_entity_poly.pdbx_strand_id
1 'polypeptide(L)'
;MGFLGIVPKVSLFTVPYAVLAFYLNSRLNFSFPRFSALGVALLTAGMVFWLLCYRQISKAYRRGELLTTGCYSRVRHPIYSIWAVS
;
A
#
# COMPACT_ATOMS: atom_id res chain seq x y z
N MET A 1 8.98 6.43 -18.86
CA MET A 1 8.54 7.53 -17.97
C MET A 1 8.89 7.17 -16.54
N GLY A 2 9.70 7.97 -15.86
CA GLY A 2 10.15 7.65 -14.49
C GLY A 2 8.98 7.68 -13.50
N PHE A 3 8.82 6.61 -12.70
CA PHE A 3 7.84 6.49 -11.62
C PHE A 3 7.89 7.68 -10.64
N LEU A 4 9.04 8.36 -10.57
CA LEU A 4 9.33 9.54 -9.77
C LEU A 4 8.58 10.82 -10.20
N GLY A 5 7.96 10.90 -11.37
CA GLY A 5 7.25 12.12 -11.80
C GLY A 5 5.86 12.31 -11.15
N ILE A 6 5.22 11.21 -10.77
CA ILE A 6 3.87 11.20 -10.17
C ILE A 6 3.95 11.45 -8.66
N VAL A 7 4.98 10.92 -7.99
CA VAL A 7 5.14 11.01 -6.54
C VAL A 7 5.12 12.46 -6.02
N PRO A 8 5.88 13.42 -6.60
CA PRO A 8 5.87 14.82 -6.15
C PRO A 8 4.49 15.46 -6.26
N LYS A 9 3.79 15.23 -7.38
CA LYS A 9 2.46 15.80 -7.62
C LYS A 9 1.42 15.27 -6.64
N VAL A 10 1.45 13.97 -6.36
CA VAL A 10 0.54 13.35 -5.39
C VAL A 10 0.92 13.76 -3.96
N SER A 11 2.22 13.86 -3.65
CA SER A 11 2.70 14.23 -2.32
C SER A 11 2.25 15.60 -1.85
N LEU A 12 2.08 16.56 -2.77
CA LEU A 12 1.57 17.90 -2.47
C LEU A 12 0.17 17.87 -1.83
N PHE A 13 -0.65 16.88 -2.16
CA PHE A 13 -1.99 16.72 -1.58
C PHE A 13 -2.00 15.73 -0.41
N THR A 14 -1.24 14.64 -0.49
CA THR A 14 -1.27 13.60 0.54
C THR A 14 -0.54 14.01 1.82
N VAL A 15 0.52 14.83 1.74
CA VAL A 15 1.26 15.27 2.92
C VAL A 15 0.41 16.18 3.83
N PRO A 16 -0.24 17.26 3.33
CA PRO A 16 -1.11 18.08 4.16
C PRO A 16 -2.28 17.29 4.76
N TYR A 17 -2.88 16.39 3.97
CA TYR A 17 -3.92 15.48 4.46
C TYR A 17 -3.41 14.60 5.61
N ALA A 18 -2.24 13.97 5.45
CA ALA A 18 -1.65 13.14 6.48
C ALA A 18 -1.36 13.93 7.76
N VAL A 19 -0.77 15.13 7.63
CA VAL A 19 -0.49 16.02 8.76
C VAL A 19 -1.79 16.37 9.49
N LEU A 20 -2.85 16.75 8.77
CA LEU A 20 -4.15 17.04 9.36
C LEU A 20 -4.75 15.82 10.06
N ALA A 21 -4.69 14.64 9.44
CA ALA A 21 -5.21 13.40 10.02
C ALA A 21 -4.47 13.03 11.31
N PHE A 22 -3.14 13.11 11.34
CA PHE A 22 -2.35 12.85 12.54
C PHE A 22 -2.62 13.88 13.64
N TYR A 23 -2.73 15.17 13.27
CA TYR A 23 -3.10 16.23 14.21
C TYR A 23 -4.46 15.95 14.85
N LEU A 24 -5.49 15.67 14.05
CA LEU A 24 -6.83 15.33 14.54
C LEU A 24 -6.81 14.08 15.41
N ASN A 25 -6.11 13.02 15.01
CA ASN A 25 -5.98 11.79 15.80
C ASN A 25 -5.35 12.07 17.18
N SER A 26 -4.32 12.93 17.24
CA SER A 26 -3.67 13.30 18.50
C SER A 26 -4.55 14.13 19.43
N ARG A 27 -5.50 14.91 18.88
CA ARG A 27 -6.40 15.77 19.65
C ARG A 27 -7.70 15.07 20.06
N LEU A 28 -8.15 14.10 19.28
CA LEU A 28 -9.44 13.44 19.45
C LEU A 28 -9.38 12.16 20.31
N ASN A 29 -8.21 11.78 20.85
CA ASN A 29 -8.04 10.60 21.72
C ASN A 29 -8.77 9.35 21.19
N PHE A 30 -8.70 9.11 19.88
CA PHE A 30 -9.25 7.89 19.31
C PHE A 30 -8.47 6.70 19.89
N SER A 31 -9.15 5.89 20.70
CA SER A 31 -8.61 4.59 21.10
C SER A 31 -8.50 3.73 19.84
N PHE A 32 -7.27 3.36 19.47
CA PHE A 32 -7.07 2.35 18.45
C PHE A 32 -7.79 1.07 18.90
N PRO A 33 -8.61 0.45 18.04
CA PRO A 33 -9.15 -0.86 18.35
C PRO A 33 -7.96 -1.80 18.60
N ARG A 34 -7.98 -2.50 19.73
CA ARG A 34 -6.99 -3.56 20.00
C ARG A 34 -7.16 -4.62 18.91
N PHE A 35 -6.21 -4.67 17.98
CA PHE A 35 -6.17 -5.74 16.99
C PHE A 35 -6.02 -7.07 17.74
N SER A 36 -6.88 -8.03 17.39
CA SER A 36 -6.68 -9.41 17.84
C SER A 36 -5.36 -9.95 17.28
N ALA A 37 -4.77 -10.95 17.93
CA ALA A 37 -3.56 -11.59 17.41
C ALA A 37 -3.74 -12.09 15.96
N LEU A 38 -4.95 -12.54 15.62
CA LEU A 38 -5.32 -12.92 14.26
C LEU A 38 -5.29 -11.74 13.29
N GLY A 39 -5.81 -10.57 13.71
CA GLY A 39 -5.76 -9.34 12.92
C GLY A 39 -4.32 -8.90 12.63
N VAL A 40 -3.45 -8.95 13.64
CA VAL A 40 -2.02 -8.65 13.47
C VAL A 40 -1.38 -9.64 12.49
N ALA A 41 -1.64 -10.94 12.64
CA ALA A 41 -1.10 -11.96 11.75
C ALA A 41 -1.55 -11.75 10.29
N LEU A 42 -2.84 -11.50 10.05
CA LEU A 42 -3.38 -11.22 8.72
C LEU A 42 -2.79 -9.94 8.11
N LEU A 43 -2.68 -8.87 8.89
CA LEU A 43 -2.05 -7.61 8.45
C LEU A 43 -0.59 -7.82 8.05
N THR A 44 0.18 -8.55 8.86
CA THR A 44 1.59 -8.85 8.54
C THR A 44 1.72 -9.69 7.27
N ALA A 45 0.90 -10.74 7.11
CA ALA A 45 0.89 -11.56 5.91
C ALA A 45 0.52 -10.76 4.66
N GLY A 46 -0.49 -9.89 4.77
CA GLY A 46 -0.86 -8.94 3.73
C GLY A 46 0.32 -8.04 3.37
N MET A 47 0.93 -7.37 4.34
CA MET A 47 2.03 -6.43 4.09
C MET A 47 3.24 -7.11 3.43
N VAL A 48 3.59 -8.33 3.82
CA VAL A 48 4.64 -9.12 3.17
C VAL A 48 4.26 -9.43 1.71
N PHE A 49 3.04 -9.89 1.48
CA PHE A 49 2.55 -10.18 0.12
C PHE A 49 2.57 -8.92 -0.77
N TRP A 50 2.12 -7.78 -0.24
CA TRP A 50 2.18 -6.48 -0.91
C TRP A 50 3.58 -6.16 -1.40
N LEU A 51 4.56 -6.28 -0.51
CA LEU A 51 5.94 -5.90 -0.78
C LEU A 51 6.53 -6.79 -1.88
N LEU A 52 6.25 -8.09 -1.84
CA LEU A 52 6.67 -9.03 -2.89
C LEU A 52 6.08 -8.64 -4.26
N CYS A 53 4.78 -8.39 -4.32
CA CYS A 53 4.10 -8.02 -5.57
C CYS A 53 4.55 -6.65 -6.08
N TYR A 54 4.74 -5.68 -5.18
CA TYR A 54 5.26 -4.35 -5.49
C TYR A 54 6.66 -4.43 -6.11
N ARG A 55 7.55 -5.28 -5.57
CA ARG A 55 8.89 -5.48 -6.14
C ARG A 55 8.85 -6.11 -7.53
N GLN A 56 7.96 -7.09 -7.76
CA GLN A 56 7.80 -7.73 -9.06
C GLN A 56 7.31 -6.73 -10.12
N ILE A 57 6.22 -5.99 -9.84
CA ILE A 57 5.66 -5.04 -10.80
C ILE A 57 6.59 -3.85 -11.03
N SER A 58 7.29 -3.37 -10.00
CA SER A 58 8.27 -2.27 -10.15
C SER A 58 9.40 -2.67 -11.11
N LYS A 59 9.86 -3.93 -11.06
CA LYS A 59 10.86 -4.45 -11.99
C LYS A 59 10.31 -4.56 -13.42
N ALA A 60 9.10 -5.10 -13.59
CA ALA A 60 8.45 -5.23 -14.91
C ALA A 60 8.14 -3.87 -15.54
N TYR A 61 7.65 -2.91 -14.75
CA TYR A 61 7.37 -1.54 -15.18
C TYR A 61 8.63 -0.83 -15.69
N ARG A 62 9.77 -1.00 -15.00
CA ARG A 62 11.07 -0.46 -15.48
C ARG A 62 11.51 -1.06 -16.81
N ARG A 63 11.08 -2.27 -17.14
CA ARG A 63 11.39 -2.98 -18.39
C ARG A 63 10.37 -2.76 -19.50
N GLY A 64 9.22 -2.13 -19.20
CA GLY A 64 8.11 -2.00 -20.15
C GLY A 64 7.42 -3.34 -20.46
N GLU A 65 7.55 -4.34 -19.58
CA GLU A 65 7.03 -5.68 -19.78
C GLU A 65 5.68 -5.87 -19.06
N LEU A 66 4.76 -6.61 -19.70
CA LEU A 66 3.54 -7.06 -19.04
C LEU A 66 3.86 -8.24 -18.10
N LEU A 67 3.63 -8.05 -16.81
CA LEU A 67 3.84 -9.08 -15.81
C LEU A 67 2.63 -10.03 -15.73
N THR A 68 2.82 -11.28 -16.13
CA THR A 68 1.78 -12.34 -16.11
C THR A 68 2.14 -13.52 -15.20
N THR A 69 3.27 -13.44 -14.50
CA THR A 69 3.79 -14.51 -13.63
C THR A 69 3.87 -14.03 -12.19
N GLY A 70 4.15 -14.97 -11.26
CA GLY A 70 4.27 -14.65 -9.84
C GLY A 70 2.94 -14.16 -9.24
N CYS A 71 2.98 -13.03 -8.53
CA CYS A 71 1.80 -12.42 -7.91
C CYS A 71 0.66 -12.12 -8.90
N TYR A 72 1.01 -11.85 -10.15
CA TYR A 72 0.09 -11.40 -11.20
C TYR A 72 -0.44 -12.55 -12.07
N SER A 73 -0.08 -13.80 -11.74
CA SER A 73 -0.53 -14.99 -12.48
C SER A 73 -2.01 -15.31 -12.30
N ARG A 74 -2.59 -14.92 -11.15
CA ARG A 74 -4.00 -15.19 -10.82
C ARG A 74 -4.87 -13.94 -10.78
N VAL A 75 -4.31 -12.81 -10.34
CA VAL A 75 -5.04 -11.56 -10.13
C VAL A 75 -4.31 -10.44 -10.85
N ARG A 76 -5.05 -9.60 -11.60
CA ARG A 76 -4.44 -8.49 -12.36
C ARG A 76 -3.94 -7.34 -11.47
N HIS A 77 -4.57 -7.16 -10.31
CA HIS A 77 -4.28 -6.06 -9.38
C HIS A 77 -4.13 -6.52 -7.91
N PRO A 78 -3.18 -7.42 -7.60
CA PRO A 78 -2.98 -7.97 -6.25
C PRO A 78 -2.55 -6.92 -5.21
N ILE A 79 -2.05 -5.76 -5.65
CA ILE A 79 -1.62 -4.66 -4.77
C ILE A 79 -2.82 -3.88 -4.23
N TYR A 80 -3.97 -3.90 -4.92
CA TYR A 80 -5.17 -3.16 -4.51
C TYR A 80 -5.97 -3.90 -3.43
N SER A 81 -5.87 -5.23 -3.39
CA SER A 81 -6.64 -6.06 -2.44
C SER A 81 -6.28 -5.85 -0.97
N ILE A 82 -5.13 -5.24 -0.66
CA ILE A 82 -4.72 -5.02 0.74
C ILE A 82 -5.51 -3.92 1.44
N TRP A 83 -6.06 -2.98 0.68
CA TRP A 83 -6.95 -1.96 1.21
C TRP A 83 -8.34 -2.50 1.55
N ALA A 84 -8.69 -3.71 1.10
CA ALA A 84 -9.96 -4.35 1.44
C ALA A 84 -9.94 -5.11 2.78
N VAL A 85 -8.74 -5.37 3.33
CA VAL A 85 -8.53 -6.14 4.58
C VAL A 85 -8.25 -5.21 5.78
N SER A 86 -8.18 -3.89 5.54
CA SER A 86 -7.96 -2.86 6.57
C SER A 86 -9.28 -2.23 6.97
#